data_AF-A0A3D2GM90-F1
#
_entry.id   AF-A0A3D2GM90-F1
#
_cell.length_a   1.000
_cell.length_b   1.000
_cell.length_c   1.000
_cell.angle_alpha   90.00
_cell.angle_beta   90.00
_cell.angle_gamma   90.00
#
_symmetry.space_group_name_H-M   'P 1'
#
loop_
_entity.id
_entity.type
_entity.pdbx_description
1 polymer ?
#
loop_
_entity_poly.entity_id
_entity_poly.type
_entity_poly.pdbx_seq_one_letter_code
_entity_poly.pdbx_strand_id
1 'polypeptide(L)'
;MGRFLLWPMGAGKCLKQHVKATVVSANGDHYIAYNAIRHVPRECPRKDMKTGEGYHLCRQVCRQYGHAEANACVFAGRAAAGGILYLEGHDYACESCIKICDAHGIQAIVIGPPPECPA
;
A
#
# COMPACT_ATOMS: atom_id res chain seq x y z
N MET A 1 9.22 20.84 7.05
CA MET A 1 9.22 20.53 5.60
C MET A 1 9.13 19.02 5.47
N GLY A 2 7.99 18.53 5.00
CA GLY A 2 7.76 17.11 4.77
C GLY A 2 8.51 16.61 3.54
N ARG A 3 9.05 15.40 3.60
CA ARG A 3 9.76 14.74 2.50
C ARG A 3 8.87 13.71 1.82
N PHE A 4 9.09 13.52 0.51
CA PHE A 4 8.50 12.40 -0.21
C PHE A 4 9.51 11.25 -0.28
N LEU A 5 9.12 10.11 0.28
CA LEU A 5 9.88 8.87 0.24
C LEU A 5 9.08 7.85 -0.57
N LEU A 6 9.72 7.25 -1.56
CA LEU A 6 9.12 6.22 -2.40
C LEU A 6 9.69 4.85 -2.02
N TRP A 7 8.81 3.89 -1.77
CA TRP A 7 9.21 2.52 -1.48
C TRP A 7 9.96 1.93 -2.67
N PRO A 8 11.23 1.51 -2.51
CA PRO A 8 12.07 1.13 -3.64
C PRO A 8 11.79 -0.29 -4.16
N MET A 9 10.87 -1.06 -3.55
CA MET A 9 10.71 -2.48 -3.89
C MET A 9 9.52 -2.75 -4.82
N GLY A 10 9.82 -3.40 -5.95
CA GLY A 10 8.86 -3.88 -6.94
C GLY A 10 9.48 -3.92 -8.33
N ALA A 11 9.27 -4.99 -9.10
CA ALA A 11 9.66 -5.07 -10.50
C ALA A 11 8.59 -4.50 -11.44
N GLY A 12 7.34 -4.42 -10.97
CA GLY A 12 6.23 -3.90 -11.75
C GLY A 12 4.97 -3.64 -10.92
N LYS A 13 3.93 -3.16 -11.60
CA LYS A 13 2.62 -2.86 -11.01
C LYS A 13 1.69 -4.08 -11.11
N CYS A 14 0.73 -4.20 -10.18
CA CYS A 14 -0.25 -5.28 -10.22
C CYS A 14 -1.16 -5.19 -11.45
N LEU A 15 -1.09 -6.18 -12.35
CA LEU A 15 -1.83 -6.13 -13.63
C LEU A 15 -3.37 -6.06 -13.51
N LYS A 16 -3.96 -6.40 -12.35
CA LYS A 16 -5.42 -6.35 -12.15
C LYS A 16 -5.90 -5.00 -11.62
N GLN A 17 -5.21 -4.44 -10.63
CA GLN A 17 -5.63 -3.23 -9.94
C GLN A 17 -4.42 -2.57 -9.29
N HIS A 18 -4.15 -1.32 -9.65
CA HIS A 18 -3.07 -0.54 -9.06
C HIS A 18 -3.57 0.15 -7.80
N VAL A 19 -2.90 -0.13 -6.69
CA VAL A 19 -3.19 0.48 -5.40
C VAL A 19 -1.94 1.19 -4.91
N LYS A 20 -2.10 2.44 -4.46
CA LYS A 20 -1.05 3.26 -3.86
C LYS A 20 -1.49 3.62 -2.44
N ALA A 21 -0.59 3.46 -1.49
CA ALA A 21 -0.80 3.90 -0.12
C ALA A 21 0.27 4.92 0.25
N THR A 22 -0.15 6.02 0.88
CA THR A 22 0.74 7.05 1.39
C THR A 22 0.54 7.18 2.89
N VAL A 23 1.56 6.89 3.68
CA VAL A 23 1.56 7.26 5.10
C VAL A 23 2.09 8.68 5.20
N VAL A 24 1.25 9.59 5.71
CA VAL A 24 1.67 10.93 6.12
C VAL A 24 1.98 10.87 7.61
N SER A 25 3.27 10.97 7.96
CA SER A 25 3.73 10.92 9.35
C SER A 25 3.30 12.17 10.12
N ALA A 26 3.40 12.11 11.46
CA ALA A 26 3.12 13.26 12.32
C ALA A 26 4.00 14.50 12.01
N ASN A 27 5.17 14.30 11.40
CA ASN A 27 6.07 15.37 10.98
C ASN A 27 5.80 15.86 9.55
N GLY A 28 4.80 15.29 8.87
CA GLY A 28 4.42 15.62 7.50
C GLY A 28 5.24 14.89 6.42
N ASP A 29 6.04 13.87 6.76
CA ASP A 29 6.74 13.08 5.74
C ASP A 29 5.76 12.10 5.07
N HIS A 30 5.89 11.94 3.75
CA HIS A 30 5.06 11.09 2.91
C HIS A 30 5.83 9.82 2.53
N TYR A 31 5.42 8.67 3.06
CA TYR A 31 5.96 7.36 2.71
C TYR A 31 5.00 6.65 1.76
N ILE A 32 5.39 6.59 0.48
CA ILE A 32 4.55 6.09 -0.61
C ILE A 32 4.95 4.65 -0.94
N ALA A 33 4.00 3.73 -0.92
CA ALA A 33 4.17 2.37 -1.38
C ALA A 33 3.01 1.90 -2.27
N TYR A 34 3.22 0.80 -2.99
CA TYR A 34 2.26 0.22 -3.91
C TYR A 34 2.05 -1.26 -3.61
N ASN A 35 0.99 -1.86 -4.17
CA ASN A 35 0.83 -3.32 -4.26
C ASN A 35 1.73 -3.94 -5.35
N ALA A 36 3.02 -3.60 -5.31
CA ALA A 36 3.98 -3.95 -6.34
C ALA A 36 4.26 -5.45 -6.43
N ILE A 37 4.48 -5.94 -7.66
CA ILE A 37 4.79 -7.34 -7.97
C ILE A 37 6.30 -7.47 -8.24
N ARG A 38 6.87 -8.63 -7.94
CA ARG A 38 8.30 -8.94 -8.20
C ARG A 38 8.51 -9.83 -9.42
N HIS A 39 7.47 -10.51 -9.85
CA HIS A 39 7.43 -11.26 -11.10
C HIS A 39 6.21 -10.79 -11.88
N VAL A 40 6.42 -10.35 -13.12
CA VAL A 40 5.37 -9.84 -14.00
C VAL A 40 4.91 -10.99 -14.91
N PRO A 41 3.78 -11.66 -14.61
CA PRO A 41 3.24 -12.67 -15.50
C PRO A 41 2.69 -12.01 -16.78
N ARG A 42 2.48 -12.80 -17.83
CA ARG A 42 1.87 -12.30 -19.08
C ARG A 42 0.43 -11.79 -18.87
N GLU A 43 -0.29 -12.40 -17.93
CA GLU A 43 -1.64 -12.00 -17.54
C GLU A 43 -1.82 -12.13 -16.02
N CYS A 44 -2.78 -11.38 -15.45
CA CYS A 44 -3.06 -11.55 -14.03
C CYS A 44 -3.64 -12.94 -13.77
N PRO A 45 -3.07 -13.73 -12.84
CA PRO A 45 -3.59 -15.06 -12.52
C PRO A 45 -4.99 -15.03 -11.87
N ARG A 46 -5.47 -13.84 -11.50
CA ARG A 46 -6.83 -13.60 -10.98
C ARG A 46 -7.74 -12.85 -11.95
N LYS A 47 -7.42 -12.75 -13.24
CA LYS A 47 -8.17 -11.91 -14.20
C LYS A 47 -9.69 -12.19 -14.19
N ASP A 48 -10.08 -13.47 -14.14
CA ASP A 48 -11.49 -13.90 -14.19
C ASP A 48 -12.07 -14.27 -12.81
N MET A 49 -11.29 -14.10 -11.74
CA MET A 49 -11.71 -14.43 -10.38
C MET A 49 -12.45 -13.26 -9.71
N LYS A 50 -13.43 -13.57 -8.85
CA LYS A 50 -14.15 -12.55 -8.10
C LYS A 50 -13.25 -11.86 -7.07
N THR A 51 -13.62 -10.64 -6.67
CA THR A 51 -13.02 -10.02 -5.49
C THR A 51 -13.24 -10.93 -4.29
N GLY A 52 -12.19 -11.16 -3.48
CA GLY A 52 -12.23 -12.18 -2.42
C GLY A 52 -11.45 -13.46 -2.76
N GLU A 53 -11.26 -13.81 -4.03
CA GLU A 53 -10.77 -15.14 -4.42
C GLU A 53 -9.32 -15.14 -4.93
N GLY A 54 -8.57 -16.23 -4.72
CA GLY A 54 -7.27 -16.44 -5.38
C GLY A 54 -6.11 -15.54 -4.90
N TYR A 55 -6.22 -14.88 -3.74
CA TYR A 55 -5.14 -14.03 -3.20
C TYR A 55 -3.81 -14.77 -2.96
N HIS A 56 -3.83 -16.10 -2.78
CA HIS A 56 -2.61 -16.90 -2.68
C HIS A 56 -1.74 -16.81 -3.96
N LEU A 57 -2.36 -16.60 -5.13
CA LEU A 57 -1.67 -16.45 -6.42
C LEU A 57 -0.86 -15.15 -6.49
N CYS A 58 -1.30 -14.10 -5.79
CA CYS A 58 -0.55 -12.85 -5.68
C CYS A 58 0.81 -13.08 -5.01
N ARG A 59 0.87 -13.97 -4.01
CA ARG A 59 2.11 -14.35 -3.33
C ARG A 59 2.92 -15.38 -4.14
N GLN A 60 2.27 -16.41 -4.67
CA GLN A 60 2.96 -17.52 -5.33
C GLN A 60 3.44 -17.19 -6.75
N VAL A 61 2.61 -16.52 -7.56
CA VAL A 61 2.87 -16.24 -8.97
C VAL A 61 3.49 -14.85 -9.15
N CYS A 62 2.83 -13.80 -8.65
CA CYS A 62 3.29 -12.43 -8.81
C CYS A 62 4.40 -12.04 -7.81
N ARG A 63 4.63 -12.87 -6.79
CA ARG A 63 5.61 -12.65 -5.72
C ARG A 63 5.45 -11.28 -5.06
N GLN A 64 4.20 -10.86 -4.83
CA GLN A 64 3.89 -9.63 -4.08
C GLN A 64 4.42 -9.75 -2.65
N TYR A 65 5.02 -8.66 -2.16
CA TYR A 65 5.36 -8.55 -0.74
C TYR A 65 4.12 -8.43 0.14
N GLY A 66 3.14 -7.66 -0.33
CA GLY A 66 1.95 -7.31 0.42
C GLY A 66 1.14 -6.27 -0.34
N HIS A 67 0.01 -5.89 0.24
CA HIS A 67 -0.81 -4.79 -0.25
C HIS A 67 -0.10 -3.45 -0.02
N ALA A 68 -0.59 -2.39 -0.68
CA ALA A 68 0.04 -1.09 -0.63
C ALA A 68 0.09 -0.55 0.81
N GLU A 69 -0.98 -0.74 1.57
CA GLU A 69 -1.14 -0.29 2.95
C GLU A 69 -0.07 -0.89 3.87
N ALA A 70 0.08 -2.22 3.81
CA ALA A 70 1.09 -2.94 4.58
C ALA A 70 2.51 -2.51 4.18
N ASN A 71 2.77 -2.39 2.87
CA ASN A 71 4.07 -1.96 2.37
C ASN A 71 4.41 -0.53 2.84
N ALA A 72 3.43 0.39 2.85
CA ALA A 72 3.63 1.76 3.31
C ALA A 72 3.90 1.84 4.81
N CYS A 73 3.20 1.04 5.63
CA CYS A 73 3.44 0.95 7.08
C CYS A 73 4.84 0.40 7.38
N VAL A 74 5.23 -0.69 6.71
CA VAL A 74 6.59 -1.26 6.84
C VAL A 74 7.64 -0.25 6.39
N PHE A 75 7.36 0.53 5.36
CA PHE A 75 8.29 1.57 4.89
C PHE A 75 8.48 2.71 5.87
N ALA A 76 7.37 3.27 6.35
CA ALA A 76 7.40 4.33 7.35
C ALA A 76 8.03 3.84 8.66
N GLY A 77 7.88 2.55 8.97
CA GLY A 77 8.44 1.94 10.17
C GLY A 77 7.93 2.67 11.41
N ARG A 78 8.85 3.23 12.21
CA ARG A 78 8.50 4.01 13.41
C ARG A 78 7.84 5.37 13.09
N ALA A 79 8.06 5.92 11.89
CA ALA A 79 7.44 7.18 11.48
C ALA A 79 5.95 7.02 11.13
N ALA A 80 5.45 5.79 11.03
CA ALA A 80 4.01 5.53 10.87
C ALA A 80 3.21 5.92 12.11
N ALA A 81 3.82 5.84 13.30
CA ALA A 81 3.15 6.10 14.56
C ALA A 81 2.64 7.55 14.62
N GLY A 82 1.35 7.71 14.89
CA GLY A 82 0.68 9.00 14.89
C GLY A 82 0.36 9.53 13.49
N GLY A 83 0.68 8.81 12.41
CA GLY A 83 0.39 9.21 11.04
C GLY A 83 -1.01 8.83 10.55
N ILE A 84 -1.33 9.26 9.33
CA ILE A 84 -2.57 8.91 8.61
C ILE A 84 -2.18 8.19 7.32
N LEU A 85 -2.86 7.08 7.02
CA LEU A 85 -2.69 6.37 5.77
C LEU A 85 -3.75 6.81 4.76
N TYR A 86 -3.31 7.20 3.56
CA TYR A 86 -4.17 7.55 2.43
C TYR A 86 -4.09 6.46 1.37
N LEU A 87 -5.24 5.97 0.93
CA LEU A 87 -5.36 4.83 0.03
C LEU A 87 -6.00 5.26 -1.30
N GLU A 88 -5.26 5.08 -2.39
CA GLU A 88 -5.70 5.40 -3.73
C GLU A 88 -5.76 4.13 -4.59
N GLY A 89 -6.77 4.06 -5.47
CA GLY A 89 -6.98 2.90 -6.35
C GLY A 89 -7.67 1.72 -5.68
N HIS A 90 -8.23 1.91 -4.48
CA HIS A 90 -9.14 1.00 -3.79
C HIS A 90 -10.14 1.81 -2.96
N ASP A 91 -11.31 1.25 -2.73
CA ASP A 91 -12.42 1.80 -1.93
C ASP A 91 -12.45 1.32 -0.47
N TYR A 92 -11.62 0.35 -0.08
CA TYR A 92 -11.51 -0.14 1.30
C TYR A 92 -10.13 -0.75 1.57
N ALA A 93 -9.70 -0.74 2.84
CA ALA A 93 -8.56 -1.51 3.32
C ALA A 93 -9.05 -2.84 3.92
N CYS A 94 -8.43 -3.96 3.57
CA CYS A 94 -8.84 -5.25 4.13
C CYS A 94 -8.47 -5.38 5.62
N GLU A 95 -9.14 -6.28 6.35
CA GLU A 95 -8.95 -6.47 7.80
C GLU A 95 -7.49 -6.70 8.20
N SER A 96 -6.72 -7.45 7.39
CA SER A 96 -5.31 -7.66 7.65
C SER A 96 -4.47 -6.39 7.50
N CYS A 97 -4.81 -5.52 6.55
CA CYS A 97 -4.13 -4.23 6.38
C CYS A 97 -4.47 -3.27 7.51
N ILE A 98 -5.73 -3.25 7.97
CA ILE A 98 -6.15 -2.46 9.14
C ILE A 98 -5.34 -2.88 10.36
N LYS A 99 -5.26 -4.17 10.66
CA LYS A 99 -4.46 -4.69 11.80
C LYS A 99 -2.98 -4.32 11.72
N ILE A 100 -2.41 -4.28 10.50
CA ILE A 100 -1.03 -3.84 10.29
C ILE A 100 -0.90 -2.33 10.56
N CYS A 101 -1.84 -1.52 10.07
CA CYS A 101 -1.86 -0.07 10.33
C CYS A 101 -1.94 0.20 11.85
N ASP A 102 -2.83 -0.49 12.56
CA ASP A 102 -2.99 -0.38 14.01
C ASP A 102 -1.69 -0.76 14.75
N ALA A 103 -1.06 -1.87 14.37
CA ALA A 103 0.20 -2.32 14.97
C ALA A 103 1.37 -1.33 14.74
N HIS A 104 1.31 -0.53 13.66
CA HIS A 104 2.26 0.53 13.36
C HIS A 104 1.87 1.89 13.95
N GLY A 105 0.72 2.00 14.63
CA GLY A 105 0.25 3.22 15.27
C GLY A 105 -0.33 4.26 14.33
N ILE A 106 -0.82 3.86 13.16
CA ILE A 106 -1.60 4.73 12.26
C ILE A 106 -2.91 5.13 12.96
N GLN A 107 -3.26 6.42 12.92
CA GLN A 107 -4.47 6.93 13.58
C GLN A 107 -5.74 6.80 12.74
N ALA A 108 -5.59 6.85 11.42
CA ALA A 108 -6.71 6.78 10.49
C ALA A 108 -6.29 6.26 9.13
N ILE A 109 -7.24 5.63 8.44
CA ILE A 109 -7.15 5.27 7.03
C ILE A 109 -8.17 6.13 6.27
N VAL A 110 -7.71 6.87 5.27
CA VAL A 110 -8.53 7.72 4.42
C VAL A 110 -8.51 7.16 3.00
N ILE A 111 -9.69 6.99 2.40
CA ILE A 111 -9.81 6.63 0.99
C ILE A 111 -9.69 7.91 0.15
N GLY A 112 -8.70 7.97 -0.72
CA GLY A 112 -8.39 9.14 -1.53
C GLY A 112 -6.93 9.60 -1.42
N PRO A 113 -6.59 10.71 -2.11
CA PRO A 113 -5.23 11.22 -2.14
C PRO A 113 -4.81 11.83 -0.79
N PRO A 114 -3.50 11.81 -0.44
CA PRO A 114 -2.98 12.56 0.69
C PRO A 114 -3.07 14.07 0.43
N PRO A 115 -3.09 14.91 1.48
CA PRO A 115 -2.93 16.35 1.33
C PRO A 115 -1.61 16.68 0.65
N GLU A 116 -1.56 17.79 -0.08
CA GLU A 116 -0.30 18.31 -0.61
C GLU A 116 0.58 18.80 0.55
N CYS A 117 1.89 18.60 0.45
CA CYS A 117 2.80 19.22 1.41
C CYS A 117 2.73 20.74 1.18
N PRO A 118 2.50 21.57 2.22
CA PRO A 118 2.58 23.01 2.07
C PRO A 118 4.00 23.36 1.57
N ALA A 119 4.03 24.17 0.51
CA ALA A 119 5.26 24.62 -0.17
C ALA A 119 6.17 25.43 0.75
#